data_AF-A0A5K1ACI8-F1
#
_entry.id   AF-A0A5K1ACI8-F1
#
_cell.length_a   1.000
_cell.length_b   1.000
_cell.length_c   1.000
_cell.angle_alpha   90.00
_cell.angle_beta   90.00
_cell.angle_gamma   90.00
#
_symmetry.space_group_name_H-M   'P 1'
#
loop_
_entity.id
_entity.type
_entity.pdbx_description
1 polymer ?
#
loop_
_entity_poly.entity_id
_entity_poly.type
_entity_poly.pdbx_seq_one_letter_code
_entity_poly.pdbx_strand_id
1 'polypeptide(L)' 'AHNVAKLIGCNILDLMTALSTRKMRVGNDNIIQKLTLPQ' A
#
# COMPACT_ATOMS: atom_id res chain seq x y z
N ALA A 1 7.41 -9.30 -4.70
CA ALA A 1 6.95 -8.81 -3.38
C ALA A 1 7.61 -9.57 -2.21
N HIS A 2 7.53 -10.91 -2.13
CA HIS A 2 8.08 -11.71 -1.01
C HIS A 2 9.58 -11.45 -0.71
N ASN A 3 10.44 -11.47 -1.72
CA ASN A 3 11.87 -11.23 -1.53
C ASN A 3 12.15 -9.79 -1.05
N VAL A 4 11.36 -8.83 -1.50
CA VAL A 4 11.48 -7.42 -1.10
C VAL A 4 11.03 -7.23 0.34
N ALA A 5 9.91 -7.84 0.74
CA ALA A 5 9.44 -7.81 2.13
C ALA A 5 10.48 -8.40 3.10
N LYS A 6 11.13 -9.52 2.72
CA LYS A 6 12.21 -10.13 3.50
C LYS A 6 13.44 -9.23 3.61
N LEU A 7 13.85 -8.57 2.53
CA LEU A 7 15.01 -7.67 2.51
C LEU A 7 14.77 -6.40 3.34
N ILE A 8 13.57 -5.84 3.28
CA ILE A 8 13.17 -4.64 4.03
C ILE A 8 12.87 -4.97 5.51
N GLY A 9 12.56 -6.24 5.81
CA GLY A 9 12.18 -6.67 7.16
C GLY A 9 10.75 -6.29 7.51
N CYS A 10 9.84 -6.31 6.53
CA CYS A 10 8.41 -6.04 6.74
C CYS A 10 7.54 -7.26 6.37
N ASN A 11 6.29 -7.24 6.83
CA ASN A 11 5.32 -8.26 6.44
C ASN A 11 4.91 -8.05 4.98
N ILE A 12 4.77 -9.15 4.25
CA ILE A 12 4.35 -9.15 2.85
C ILE A 12 2.94 -8.56 2.66
N LEU A 13 2.04 -8.77 3.62
CA LEU A 13 0.69 -8.19 3.60
C LEU A 13 0.74 -6.67 3.73
N ASP A 14 1.51 -6.15 4.69
CA ASP A 14 1.66 -4.71 4.90
C ASP A 14 2.31 -4.04 3.68
N LEU A 15 3.31 -4.70 3.07
CA LEU A 15 3.92 -4.23 1.84
C LEU A 15 2.90 -4.17 0.70
N MET A 16 2.08 -5.22 0.51
CA MET A 16 1.02 -5.21 -0.50
C MET A 16 -0.02 -4.11 -0.24
N THR A 17 -0.44 -3.92 1.01
CA THR A 17 -1.37 -2.84 1.36
C THR A 17 -0.77 -1.47 1.07
N ALA A 18 0.50 -1.25 1.42
CA ALA A 18 1.19 0.01 1.15
C ALA A 18 1.34 0.30 -0.36
N LEU A 19 1.54 -0.74 -1.18
CA LEU A 19 1.70 -0.59 -2.62
C LEU A 19 0.37 -0.49 -3.38
N SER A 20 -0.68 -1.14 -2.88
CA SER A 20 -2.00 -1.20 -3.53
C SER A 20 -2.99 -0.17 -3.00
N THR A 21 -2.60 0.64 -2.02
CA THR A 21 -3.47 1.68 -1.46
C THR A 21 -2.74 2.99 -1.29
N ARG A 22 -3.47 4.10 -1.45
CA ARG A 22 -3.01 5.44 -1.14
C ARG A 22 -3.94 6.05 -0.11
N LYS A 23 -3.38 6.44 1.04
CA LYS A 23 -4.08 7.27 2.02
C LYS A 23 -4.06 8.72 1.53
N MET A 24 -5.22 9.35 1.51
CA MET A 24 -5.39 10.71 1.02
C MET A 24 -6.28 11.48 1.98
N ARG A 25 -5.95 12.75 2.22
CA ARG A 25 -6.83 13.67 2.93
C ARG A 25 -7.71 14.39 1.92
N VAL A 26 -9.02 14.26 2.05
CA VAL A 26 -10.01 14.94 1.23
C VAL A 26 -10.88 15.79 2.15
N GLY A 27 -10.67 17.10 2.12
CA GLY A 27 -11.23 18.01 3.12
C GLY A 27 -10.73 17.68 4.53
N ASN A 28 -11.65 17.33 5.43
CA ASN A 28 -11.33 16.92 6.80
C ASN A 28 -11.22 15.41 7.01
N ASP A 29 -11.48 14.60 5.98
CA ASP A 29 -11.49 13.14 6.08
C ASP A 29 -10.24 12.50 5.50
N ASN A 30 -9.82 11.38 6.09
CA ASN A 30 -8.78 10.51 5.55
C ASN A 30 -9.41 9.32 4.83
N ILE A 31 -9.22 9.24 3.52
CA ILE A 31 -9.79 8.21 2.66
C ILE A 31 -8.66 7.27 2.22
N ILE A 32 -8.96 5.97 2.16
CA ILE A 32 -8.07 4.95 1.59
C ILE A 32 -8.54 4.65 0.17
N GLN A 33 -7.74 5.02 -0.82
CA GLN A 33 -8.01 4.68 -2.22
C GLN A 33 -7.21 3.43 -2.60
N LYS A 34 -7.89 2.39 -3.10
CA LYS A 34 -7.19 1.26 -3.73
C LYS A 34 -6.67 1.70 -5.10
N LEU A 35 -5.40 1.45 -5.35
CA LEU A 35 -4.74 1.67 -6.63
C LEU A 35 -4.99 0.45 -7.51
N THR A 36 -5.68 0.65 -8.63
CA THR A 36 -5.72 -0.34 -9.70
C THR A 36 -4.41 -0.21 -10.47
N LEU A 37 -3.59 -1.26 -10.46
CA LEU A 37 -2.39 -1.29 -11.28
C LEU A 37 -2.83 -1.36 -12.76
N PRO A 38 -2.42 -0.43 -13.64
CA PRO A 38 -2.43 -0.74 -15.07
C PRO A 38 -1.53 -1.96 -15.28
N GLN A 39 -2.05 -2.96 -15.97
CA GLN A 39 -1.32 -4.20 -16.28
C GLN A 39 -0.06 -3.92 -17.09
#